data_AF-A0A284SCL1-F1
#
_entry.id   AF-A0A284SCL1-F1
#
_cell.length_a   1.000
_cell.length_b   1.000
_cell.length_c   1.000
_cell.angle_alpha   90.00
_cell.angle_beta   90.00
_cell.angle_gamma   90.00
#
_symmetry.space_group_name_H-M   'P 1'
#
loop_
_entity.id
_entity.type
_entity.pdbx_description
1 polymer ?
#
loop_
_entity_poly.entity_id
_entity_poly.type
_entity_poly.pdbx_seq_one_letter_code
_entity_poly.pdbx_strand_id
1 'polypeptide(L)'
;MTQTLTDQRYSFILDANQDIQNYWIRANLNVGEAGYNNGINSAILRYSGVDNAEPKSSVSSGVLPLNETDLVPLENLGAPGFPEQGGVDYSLTLNMLYVGLSWTYDLFVAQCVKLSS
;
A
#
# COMPACT_ATOMS: atom_id res chain seq x y z
N MET A 1 10.15 -2.60 -2.25
CA MET A 1 9.32 -3.25 -1.21
C MET A 1 7.99 -2.52 -1.18
N THR A 2 6.89 -3.25 -1.35
CA THR A 2 5.54 -2.67 -1.39
C THR A 2 4.92 -2.75 -0.01
N GLN A 3 4.33 -1.65 0.47
CA GLN A 3 3.47 -1.66 1.64
C GLN A 3 2.02 -1.79 1.17
N THR A 4 1.29 -2.78 1.69
CA THR A 4 -0.14 -2.95 1.44
C THR A 4 -0.89 -2.73 2.74
N LEU A 5 -1.80 -1.76 2.75
CA LEU A 5 -2.72 -1.58 3.87
C LEU A 5 -3.88 -2.57 3.78
N THR A 6 -4.63 -2.72 4.88
CA THR A 6 -5.81 -3.57 4.93
C THR A 6 -6.76 -3.24 3.78
N ASP A 7 -7.24 -4.27 3.09
CA ASP A 7 -8.18 -4.19 1.96
C ASP A 7 -7.66 -3.52 0.66
N GLN A 8 -6.37 -3.20 0.58
CA GLN A 8 -5.74 -2.84 -0.70
C GLN A 8 -5.38 -4.09 -1.52
N ARG A 9 -5.46 -3.98 -2.87
CA ARG A 9 -4.99 -5.02 -3.80
C ARG A 9 -4.09 -4.40 -4.86
N TYR A 10 -3.07 -5.15 -5.26
CA TYR A 10 -2.18 -4.78 -6.36
C TYR A 10 -2.02 -5.97 -7.30
N SER A 11 -2.13 -5.70 -8.59
CA SER A 11 -1.67 -6.63 -9.64
C SER A 11 -0.28 -6.19 -10.07
N PHE A 12 0.66 -7.13 -10.11
CA PHE A 12 2.02 -6.89 -10.58
C PHE A 12 2.42 -8.01 -11.52
N ILE A 13 3.37 -7.70 -12.41
CA ILE A 13 3.97 -8.69 -13.30
C ILE A 13 5.23 -9.19 -12.60
N LEU A 14 5.33 -10.50 -12.42
CA LEU A 14 6.55 -11.18 -12.02
C LEU A 14 7.19 -11.78 -13.26
N ASP A 15 8.35 -11.26 -13.67
CA ASP A 15 9.14 -11.86 -14.74
C ASP A 15 10.03 -12.97 -14.16
N ALA A 16 9.76 -14.23 -14.54
CA ALA A 16 10.45 -15.41 -14.07
C ALA A 16 11.73 -15.66 -14.90
N ASN A 17 12.64 -14.69 -14.90
CA ASN A 17 13.87 -14.66 -15.70
C ASN A 17 15.15 -14.87 -14.87
N GLN A 18 15.01 -15.29 -13.61
CA GLN A 18 16.12 -15.56 -12.71
C GLN A 18 16.58 -17.02 -12.84
N ASP A 19 17.74 -17.34 -12.26
CA ASP A 19 18.24 -18.72 -12.24
C ASP A 19 17.20 -19.71 -11.70
N ILE A 20 17.22 -20.94 -12.22
CA ILE A 20 16.26 -22.00 -11.85
C ILE A 20 16.55 -22.47 -10.42
N GLN A 21 15.89 -21.86 -9.43
CA GLN A 21 16.09 -22.10 -8.00
C GLN A 21 14.79 -21.91 -7.17
N ASN A 22 14.89 -22.04 -5.84
CA ASN A 22 13.85 -21.66 -4.89
C ASN A 22 14.13 -20.25 -4.36
N TYR A 23 13.11 -19.41 -4.26
CA TYR A 23 13.18 -18.02 -3.80
C TYR A 23 12.16 -17.75 -2.68
N TRP A 24 12.53 -16.88 -1.72
CA TRP A 24 11.60 -16.45 -0.67
C TRP A 24 10.64 -15.37 -1.17
N ILE A 25 9.35 -15.57 -0.95
CA ILE A 25 8.33 -14.52 -0.92
C ILE A 25 8.23 -14.03 0.53
N ARG A 26 8.19 -12.72 0.76
CA ARG A 26 8.26 -12.12 2.11
C ARG A 26 7.10 -11.15 2.33
N ALA A 27 6.46 -11.23 3.49
CA ALA A 27 5.36 -10.36 3.90
C ALA A 27 5.53 -9.96 5.37
N ASN A 28 6.42 -9.01 5.64
CA ASN A 28 6.71 -8.58 7.00
C ASN A 28 5.57 -7.74 7.59
N LEU A 29 5.33 -7.92 8.89
CA LEU A 29 4.28 -7.22 9.63
C LEU A 29 4.81 -5.91 10.22
N ASN A 30 3.95 -4.90 10.28
CA ASN A 30 4.21 -3.65 11.00
C ASN A 30 3.85 -3.74 12.50
N VAL A 31 2.97 -4.68 12.88
CA VAL A 31 2.55 -4.97 14.26
C VAL A 31 2.55 -6.49 14.47
N GLY A 32 3.07 -6.95 15.60
CA GLY A 32 3.19 -8.38 15.92
C GLY A 32 4.61 -8.92 15.78
N GLU A 33 4.76 -10.22 15.50
CA GLU A 33 6.07 -10.86 15.33
C GLU A 33 6.65 -10.52 13.94
N ALA A 34 7.49 -9.49 13.91
CA ALA A 34 8.18 -9.03 12.71
C ALA A 34 9.44 -9.87 12.42
N GLY A 35 9.89 -9.82 11.17
CA GLY A 35 11.06 -10.52 10.68
C GLY A 35 10.71 -11.86 10.03
N TYR A 36 11.73 -12.71 9.88
CA TYR A 36 11.66 -13.93 9.07
C TYR A 36 12.35 -15.14 9.70
N ASN A 37 12.63 -15.05 11.00
CA ASN A 37 13.29 -16.14 11.73
C ASN A 37 12.39 -17.39 11.68
N ASN A 38 13.00 -18.56 11.48
CA ASN A 38 12.30 -19.84 11.37
C ASN A 38 11.20 -19.87 10.27
N GLY A 39 11.32 -19.03 9.24
CA GLY A 39 10.39 -19.05 8.11
C GLY A 39 9.05 -18.34 8.35
N ILE A 40 8.88 -17.61 9.45
CA ILE A 40 7.67 -16.77 9.64
C ILE A 40 7.56 -15.73 8.51
N ASN A 41 6.34 -15.24 8.26
CA ASN A 41 6.08 -14.16 7.30
C ASN A 41 6.63 -14.42 5.89
N SER A 42 6.72 -15.70 5.50
CA SER A 42 7.41 -16.13 4.29
C SER A 42 6.67 -17.23 3.55
N ALA A 43 6.86 -17.28 2.23
CA ALA A 43 6.41 -18.37 1.36
C ALA A 43 7.50 -18.66 0.30
N ILE A 44 7.34 -19.72 -0.49
CA ILE A 44 8.34 -20.14 -1.49
C ILE A 44 7.82 -19.91 -2.91
N LEU A 45 8.57 -19.14 -3.69
CA LEU A 45 8.46 -19.11 -5.15
C LEU A 45 9.45 -20.14 -5.71
N ARG A 46 8.93 -21.14 -6.42
CA ARG A 46 9.72 -22.29 -6.93
C ARG A 46 9.64 -22.37 -8.44
N TYR A 47 10.80 -22.41 -9.10
CA TYR A 47 10.88 -22.78 -10.51
C TYR A 47 10.61 -24.28 -10.70
N SER A 48 10.00 -24.66 -11.82
CA SER A 48 9.78 -26.08 -12.13
C SER A 48 11.11 -26.83 -12.30
N GLY A 49 11.18 -28.06 -11.79
CA GLY A 49 12.34 -28.95 -11.98
C GLY A 49 13.43 -28.83 -10.89
N VAL A 50 13.22 -28.03 -9.85
CA VAL A 50 14.11 -27.97 -8.67
C VAL A 50 13.56 -28.74 -7.49
N ASP A 51 14.46 -29.14 -6.59
CA ASP A 51 14.13 -29.88 -5.38
C ASP A 51 13.16 -29.13 -4.47
N ASN A 52 12.35 -29.92 -3.74
CA ASN A 52 11.48 -29.43 -2.70
C ASN A 52 12.27 -29.06 -1.43
N ALA A 53 12.98 -27.95 -1.49
CA ALA A 53 13.83 -27.44 -0.42
C ALA A 53 13.57 -25.96 -0.15
N GLU A 54 14.00 -25.49 1.02
CA GLU A 54 13.95 -24.07 1.37
C GLU A 54 14.95 -23.24 0.52
N PRO A 55 14.58 -22.01 0.15
CA PRO A 55 15.49 -21.06 -0.46
C PRO A 55 16.68 -20.73 0.45
N LYS A 56 17.89 -20.70 -0.12
CA LYS A 56 19.12 -20.28 0.58
C LYS A 56 19.41 -18.77 0.46
N SER A 57 18.58 -18.06 -0.30
CA SER A 57 18.77 -16.63 -0.59
C SER A 57 18.58 -15.77 0.66
N SER A 58 19.49 -14.83 0.89
CA SER A 58 19.38 -13.82 1.94
C SER A 58 18.30 -12.76 1.61
N VAL A 59 17.84 -12.06 2.64
CA VAL A 59 16.94 -10.92 2.46
C VAL A 59 17.73 -9.76 1.87
N SER A 60 17.25 -9.21 0.75
CA SER A 60 17.73 -7.94 0.20
C SER A 60 16.73 -6.83 0.52
N SER A 61 17.23 -5.61 0.77
CA SER A 61 16.39 -4.43 0.85
C SER A 61 15.89 -4.07 -0.56
N GLY A 62 14.60 -3.76 -0.68
CA GLY A 62 14.06 -3.29 -1.95
C GLY A 62 14.61 -1.91 -2.29
N VAL A 63 15.27 -1.79 -3.45
CA VAL A 63 15.89 -0.52 -3.91
C VAL A 63 14.84 0.49 -4.37
N LEU A 64 13.67 0.01 -4.80
CA LEU A 64 12.54 0.83 -5.26
C LEU A 64 11.28 0.45 -4.47
N PRO A 65 10.96 1.15 -3.37
CA PRO A 65 9.69 0.96 -2.69
C PRO A 65 8.53 1.52 -3.53
N LEU A 66 7.34 0.95 -3.37
CA LEU A 66 6.13 1.53 -3.96
C LEU A 66 5.81 2.85 -3.26
N ASN A 67 5.54 3.89 -4.04
CA ASN A 67 5.04 5.17 -3.55
C ASN A 67 3.71 5.46 -4.27
N GLU A 68 2.65 5.72 -3.52
CA GLU A 68 1.30 5.89 -4.06
C GLU A 68 1.20 7.08 -5.03
N THR A 69 1.98 8.14 -4.81
CA THR A 69 1.99 9.31 -5.71
C THR A 69 2.56 9.01 -7.09
N ASP A 70 3.30 7.90 -7.22
CA ASP A 70 3.88 7.48 -8.50
C ASP A 70 2.89 6.59 -9.29
N LEU A 71 1.75 6.23 -8.68
CA LEU A 71 0.67 5.51 -9.35
C LEU A 71 -0.23 6.47 -10.11
N VAL A 72 -0.38 6.22 -11.40
CA VAL A 72 -1.27 6.97 -12.29
C VAL A 72 -2.31 6.02 -12.91
N PRO A 73 -3.57 6.45 -13.07
CA PRO A 73 -4.58 5.67 -13.77
C PRO A 73 -4.14 5.37 -15.20
N LEU A 74 -4.45 4.16 -15.70
CA LEU A 74 -4.22 3.81 -17.11
C LEU A 74 -5.10 4.64 -18.04
N GLU A 75 -6.38 4.82 -17.67
CA GLU A 75 -7.33 5.68 -18.37
C GLU A 75 -7.56 6.95 -17.53
N ASN A 76 -7.30 8.12 -18.12
CA ASN A 76 -7.40 9.39 -17.42
C ASN A 76 -8.78 10.03 -17.60
N LEU A 77 -9.62 9.95 -16.57
CA LEU A 77 -10.94 10.60 -16.54
C LEU A 77 -10.93 11.99 -15.91
N GLY A 78 -9.76 12.49 -15.48
CA GLY A 78 -9.63 13.74 -14.72
C GLY A 78 -10.25 13.66 -13.33
N ALA A 79 -9.70 14.42 -12.38
CA ALA A 79 -10.35 14.60 -11.09
C ALA A 79 -11.61 15.48 -11.26
N PRO A 80 -12.72 15.17 -10.59
CA PRO A 80 -13.90 16.03 -10.60
C PRO A 80 -13.62 17.41 -9.95
N GLY A 81 -14.31 18.45 -10.44
CA GLY A 81 -14.21 19.82 -9.89
C GLY A 81 -13.09 20.67 -10.50
N PHE A 82 -12.71 21.74 -9.80
CA PHE A 82 -11.62 22.63 -10.18
C PHE A 82 -10.30 22.19 -9.52
N PRO A 83 -9.14 22.43 -10.17
CA PRO A 83 -7.83 22.02 -9.66
C PRO A 83 -7.32 22.95 -8.53
N GLU A 84 -8.15 23.18 -7.53
CA GLU A 84 -7.85 23.99 -6.34
C GLU A 84 -8.45 23.36 -5.09
N GLN A 85 -7.91 23.68 -3.92
CA GLN A 85 -8.39 23.12 -2.66
C GLN A 85 -9.83 23.55 -2.39
N GLY A 86 -10.74 22.58 -2.25
CA GLY A 86 -12.16 22.84 -2.00
C GLY A 86 -12.97 23.23 -3.26
N GLY A 87 -12.39 23.13 -4.46
CA GLY A 87 -13.04 23.44 -5.75
C GLY A 87 -14.11 22.41 -6.19
N VAL A 88 -15.02 22.04 -5.31
CA VAL A 88 -16.09 21.06 -5.52
C VAL A 88 -17.44 21.62 -5.05
N ASP A 89 -18.55 21.05 -5.52
CA ASP A 89 -19.90 21.50 -5.11
C ASP A 89 -20.13 21.38 -3.59
N TYR A 90 -19.60 20.32 -2.97
CA TYR A 90 -19.68 20.06 -1.54
C TYR A 90 -18.33 19.60 -0.99
N SER A 91 -17.65 20.48 -0.24
CA SER A 91 -16.42 20.14 0.48
C SER A 91 -16.76 19.72 1.91
N LEU A 92 -16.47 18.47 2.25
CA LEU A 92 -16.73 17.90 3.58
C LEU A 92 -15.42 17.68 4.33
N THR A 93 -15.37 18.11 5.58
CA THR A 93 -14.25 17.84 6.48
C THR A 93 -14.64 16.77 7.49
N LEU A 94 -13.89 15.66 7.51
CA LEU A 94 -14.03 14.59 8.49
C LEU A 94 -13.09 14.84 9.67
N ASN A 95 -13.64 15.24 10.82
CA ASN A 95 -12.88 15.40 12.05
C ASN A 95 -12.91 14.08 12.81
N MET A 96 -11.77 13.38 12.86
CA MET A 96 -11.63 12.14 13.63
C MET A 96 -10.98 12.42 14.97
N LEU A 97 -11.53 11.84 16.04
CA LEU A 97 -11.00 11.95 17.39
C LEU A 97 -11.03 10.58 18.09
N TYR A 98 -10.02 10.32 18.92
CA TYR A 98 -9.98 9.18 19.82
C TYR A 98 -10.00 9.68 21.26
N VAL A 99 -11.05 9.36 22.02
CA VAL A 99 -11.18 9.77 23.44
C VAL A 99 -11.51 8.56 24.30
N GLY A 100 -10.71 8.36 25.35
CA GLY A 100 -10.84 7.20 26.23
C GLY A 100 -10.53 5.91 25.46
N LEU A 101 -11.57 5.20 25.03
CA LEU A 101 -11.50 3.94 24.27
C LEU A 101 -12.40 3.94 23.03
N SER A 102 -12.88 5.11 22.62
CA SER A 102 -13.83 5.25 21.53
C SER A 102 -13.30 6.15 20.44
N TRP A 103 -13.51 5.75 19.19
CA TRP A 103 -13.38 6.62 18.03
C TRP A 103 -14.67 7.41 17.85
N THR A 104 -14.57 8.72 17.71
CA THR A 104 -15.68 9.62 17.39
C THR A 104 -15.34 10.40 16.12
N TYR A 105 -16.36 10.78 15.36
CA TYR A 105 -16.19 11.61 14.17
C TYR A 105 -17.31 12.64 14.06
N ASP A 106 -16.96 13.82 13.55
CA ASP A 106 -17.91 14.86 13.16
C ASP A 106 -17.68 15.25 11.70
N LEU A 107 -18.77 15.52 10.99
CA LEU A 107 -18.75 15.96 9.59
C LEU A 107 -19.27 17.39 9.51
N PHE A 108 -18.50 18.29 8.91
CA PHE A 108 -18.96 19.66 8.64
C PHE A 108 -18.77 20.00 7.16
N VAL A 109 -19.75 20.71 6.60
CA VAL A 109 -19.68 21.27 5.24
C VAL A 109 -18.90 22.57 5.33
N ALA A 110 -17.71 22.62 4.72
CA ALA A 110 -16.98 23.85 4.58
C ALA A 110 -17.77 24.77 3.64
N GLN A 111 -18.56 25.70 4.19
CA GLN A 111 -19.10 26.79 3.41
C GLN A 111 -17.93 27.65 2.94
N CYS A 112 -17.80 27.80 1.62
CA CYS A 112 -16.91 28.78 1.02
C CYS A 112 -17.38 30.18 1.44
N VAL A 113 -16.90 30.68 2.59
CA VAL A 113 -17.03 32.10 2.92
C VAL A 113 -16.03 32.82 2.02
N LYS A 114 -16.46 33.19 0.82
CA LYS A 114 -15.80 34.27 0.08
C LYS A 114 -15.92 35.52 0.92
N LEU A 115 -14.91 35.81 1.74
CA LEU A 115 -14.69 37.14 2.26
C LEU A 115 -14.32 38.02 1.06
N SER A 116 -15.31 38.61 0.40
CA SER A 116 -15.07 39.74 -0.50
C SER A 116 -14.57 40.90 0.35
N SER A 117 -13.38 41.40 0.02
CA SER A 117 -12.88 42.69 0.49
C SER A 117 -13.63 43.84 -0.16
#